data_AF-A0AAW0H042-F1
#
_entry.id   AF-A0AAW0H042-F1
#
_cell.length_a   1.000
_cell.length_b   1.000
_cell.length_c   1.000
_cell.angle_alpha   90.00
_cell.angle_beta   90.00
_cell.angle_gamma   90.00
#
_symmetry.space_group_name_H-M   'P 1'
#
loop_
_entity.id
_entity.type
_entity.pdbx_description
1 polymer ?
#
loop_
_entity_poly.entity_id
_entity_poly.type
_entity_poly.pdbx_seq_one_letter_code
_entity_poly.pdbx_strand_id
1 'polypeptide(L)'
;KDGKCVKEFFVAEKTDIPGRYTFEYQGQNYLTFVAVTKDYVIMDFENQCEGNTLIVVELHGRTLFSGKLGLPAYLKHTARRGIGAGNIEDVSLNPCNNS
;
A
#
# COMPACT_ATOMS: atom_id res chain seq x y z
N LYS A 1 13.31 -2.34 12.03
CA LYS A 1 13.97 -3.58 12.46
C LYS A 1 14.33 -3.49 13.93
N ASP A 2 13.88 -4.42 14.77
CA ASP A 2 14.17 -4.47 16.21
C ASP A 2 13.87 -3.16 16.96
N GLY A 3 12.68 -2.59 16.71
CA GLY A 3 12.25 -1.31 17.31
C GLY A 3 12.91 -0.06 16.72
N LYS A 4 13.83 -0.21 15.75
CA LYS A 4 14.49 0.91 15.06
C LYS A 4 13.85 1.19 13.70
N CYS A 5 13.68 2.46 13.37
CA CYS A 5 13.31 2.89 12.02
C CYS A 5 14.46 2.61 11.06
N VAL A 6 14.16 1.92 9.96
CA VAL A 6 15.12 1.62 8.89
C VAL A 6 14.48 2.09 7.59
N LYS A 7 15.26 2.81 6.77
CA LYS A 7 14.84 3.19 5.42
C LYS A 7 15.28 2.09 4.45
N GLU A 8 14.33 1.55 3.72
CA GLU A 8 14.58 0.59 2.65
C GLU A 8 14.15 1.24 1.32
N PHE A 9 14.89 0.96 0.26
CA PHE A 9 14.61 1.47 -1.07
C PHE A 9 14.38 0.29 -2.01
N PHE A 10 13.29 0.38 -2.77
CA PHE A 10 12.95 -0.62 -3.77
C PHE A 10 12.77 0.08 -5.11
N VAL A 11 13.28 -0.55 -6.16
CA VAL A 11 13.08 -0.10 -7.54
C VAL A 11 12.06 -1.04 -8.16
N ALA A 12 10.92 -0.50 -8.57
CA ALA A 12 9.88 -1.27 -9.24
C ALA A 12 9.95 -1.06 -10.75
N GLU A 13 9.90 -2.15 -11.49
CA GLU A 13 9.91 -2.18 -12.95
C GLU A 13 8.49 -2.09 -13.50
N LYS A 14 8.31 -1.41 -14.62
CA LYS A 14 7.01 -1.34 -15.30
C LYS A 14 6.63 -2.72 -15.82
N THR A 15 5.36 -3.08 -15.70
CA THR A 15 4.78 -4.22 -16.40
C THR A 15 4.06 -3.76 -17.67
N ASP A 16 3.57 -4.72 -18.46
CA ASP A 16 2.73 -4.43 -19.63
C ASP A 16 1.32 -3.92 -19.26
N ILE A 17 0.94 -4.01 -17.99
CA ILE A 17 -0.34 -3.52 -17.48
C ILE A 17 -0.15 -2.07 -16.98
N PRO A 18 -0.86 -1.08 -17.56
CA PRO A 18 -0.75 0.30 -17.13
C PRO A 18 -1.03 0.48 -15.64
N GLY A 19 -0.17 1.22 -14.94
CA GLY A 19 -0.29 1.46 -13.50
C GLY A 19 0.14 0.28 -12.61
N ARG A 20 0.60 -0.83 -13.19
CA ARG A 20 1.16 -1.98 -12.46
C ARG A 20 2.66 -2.08 -12.66
N TYR A 21 3.35 -2.33 -11.55
CA TYR A 21 4.80 -2.45 -11.44
C TYR A 21 5.15 -3.74 -10.71
N THR A 22 6.34 -4.28 -10.95
CA THR A 22 6.85 -5.49 -10.27
C THR A 22 8.15 -5.18 -9.55
N PHE A 23 8.39 -5.80 -8.40
CA PHE A 23 9.62 -5.67 -7.64
C PHE A 23 9.84 -6.90 -6.75
N GLU A 24 11.09 -7.16 -6.38
CA GLU A 24 11.45 -8.27 -5.51
C GLU A 24 11.64 -7.78 -4.07
N TYR A 25 10.81 -8.29 -3.15
CA TYR A 25 10.93 -8.04 -1.71
C TYR A 25 10.23 -9.14 -0.94
N GLN A 26 11.00 -10.04 -0.32
CA GLN A 26 10.45 -11.23 0.32
C GLN A 26 9.53 -12.01 -0.63
N GLY A 27 9.97 -12.22 -1.87
CA GLY A 27 9.17 -12.77 -2.96
C GLY A 27 8.81 -11.74 -4.02
N GLN A 28 8.18 -12.22 -5.09
CA GLN A 28 7.74 -11.36 -6.19
C GLN A 28 6.50 -10.58 -5.77
N ASN A 29 6.58 -9.25 -5.87
CA ASN A 29 5.48 -8.35 -5.57
C ASN A 29 5.02 -7.62 -6.81
N TYR A 30 3.72 -7.38 -6.89
CA TYR A 30 3.13 -6.43 -7.82
C TYR A 30 2.52 -5.24 -7.08
N LEU A 31 2.92 -4.04 -7.46
CA LEU A 31 2.30 -2.78 -7.03
C LEU A 31 1.33 -2.32 -8.13
N THR A 32 0.08 -2.06 -7.79
CA THR A 32 -0.90 -1.45 -8.69
C THR A 32 -1.45 -0.16 -8.11
N PHE A 33 -1.36 0.94 -8.86
CA PHE A 33 -2.01 2.21 -8.49
C PHE A 33 -3.52 2.13 -8.77
N VAL A 34 -4.32 2.11 -7.71
CA VAL A 34 -5.78 1.95 -7.79
C VAL A 34 -6.47 3.30 -7.97
N ALA A 35 -6.03 4.31 -7.22
CA ALA A 35 -6.51 5.67 -7.33
C ALA A 35 -5.34 6.63 -7.10
N VAL A 36 -5.13 7.57 -8.01
CA VAL A 36 -4.10 8.61 -7.89
C VAL A 36 -4.79 9.95 -8.01
N THR A 37 -4.73 10.76 -6.96
CA THR A 37 -5.29 12.12 -6.94
C THR A 37 -4.22 13.11 -6.49
N LYS A 38 -4.56 14.40 -6.51
CA LYS A 38 -3.67 15.43 -5.95
C LYS A 38 -3.52 15.32 -4.42
N ASP A 39 -4.47 14.68 -3.74
CA ASP A 39 -4.59 14.70 -2.27
C ASP A 39 -4.15 13.38 -1.62
N TYR A 40 -4.45 12.27 -2.27
CA TYR A 40 -4.17 10.91 -1.82
C TYR A 40 -3.88 9.95 -2.97
N VAL A 41 -3.25 8.83 -2.63
CA VAL A 41 -3.08 7.66 -3.48
C VAL A 41 -3.52 6.40 -2.74
N ILE A 42 -4.14 5.47 -3.47
CA ILE A 42 -4.45 4.11 -3.01
C ILE A 42 -3.68 3.13 -3.87
N MET A 43 -2.95 2.22 -3.23
CA MET A 43 -2.07 1.25 -3.87
C MET A 43 -2.39 -0.16 -3.37
N ASP A 44 -2.42 -1.11 -4.30
CA ASP A 44 -2.47 -2.54 -4.00
C ASP A 44 -1.08 -3.14 -4.14
N PHE A 45 -0.67 -3.90 -3.15
CA PHE A 45 0.51 -4.75 -3.18
C PHE A 45 0.08 -6.20 -3.12
N GLU A 46 0.39 -6.96 -4.17
CA GLU A 46 0.14 -8.39 -4.26
C GLU A 46 1.48 -9.12 -4.17
N ASN A 47 1.72 -9.78 -3.04
CA ASN A 47 2.89 -10.64 -2.87
C ASN A 47 2.51 -12.08 -3.27
N GLN A 48 3.24 -12.64 -4.23
CA GLN A 48 3.08 -14.02 -4.67
C GLN A 48 4.12 -14.90 -3.98
N CYS A 49 3.75 -15.50 -2.84
CA CYS A 49 4.58 -16.47 -2.14
C CYS A 49 3.91 -17.86 -2.13
N GLU A 50 4.64 -18.87 -2.61
CA GLU A 50 4.41 -20.32 -2.44
C GLU A 50 2.95 -20.77 -2.13
N GLY A 51 2.03 -20.46 -3.05
CA GLY A 51 0.65 -20.99 -3.02
C GLY A 51 -0.39 -20.11 -2.34
N ASN A 52 -0.01 -18.98 -1.73
CA ASN A 52 -0.95 -17.99 -1.20
C ASN A 52 -0.62 -16.58 -1.69
N THR A 53 -1.64 -15.81 -2.04
CA THR A 53 -1.47 -14.38 -2.37
C THR A 53 -1.79 -13.54 -1.15
N LEU A 54 -0.80 -12.83 -0.63
CA LEU A 54 -1.05 -11.77 0.36
C LEU A 54 -1.34 -10.47 -0.39
N ILE A 55 -2.43 -9.82 -0.01
CA ILE A 55 -2.82 -8.51 -0.55
C ILE A 55 -2.73 -7.50 0.58
N VAL A 56 -1.94 -6.45 0.36
CA VAL A 56 -1.87 -5.27 1.22
C VAL A 56 -2.41 -4.08 0.43
N VAL A 57 -3.25 -3.28 1.06
CA VAL A 57 -3.75 -2.03 0.48
C VAL A 57 -3.28 -0.88 1.34
N GLU A 58 -2.64 0.10 0.71
CA GLU A 58 -2.16 1.30 1.37
C GLU A 58 -2.93 2.53 0.90
N LEU A 59 -3.20 3.43 1.84
CA LEU A 59 -3.72 4.77 1.59
C LEU A 59 -2.69 5.79 2.06
N HIS A 60 -2.12 6.54 1.12
CA HIS A 60 -1.18 7.61 1.44
C HIS A 60 -1.83 8.95 1.14
N GLY A 61 -1.83 9.85 2.13
CA GLY A 61 -2.15 11.26 1.93
C GLY A 61 -0.87 12.11 1.89
N ARG A 62 -0.85 13.19 1.11
CA ARG A 62 0.20 14.21 1.23
C ARG A 62 0.30 14.82 2.64
N THR A 63 -0.81 14.81 3.37
CA THR A 63 -0.92 15.21 4.78
C THR A 63 -1.88 14.26 5.51
N LEU A 64 -1.88 14.30 6.84
CA LEU A 64 -2.88 13.59 7.66
C LEU A 64 -4.32 13.93 7.24
N PHE A 65 -4.60 15.20 6.95
CA PHE A 65 -5.91 15.64 6.51
C PHE A 65 -6.28 15.08 5.13
N SER A 66 -5.36 15.14 4.17
CA SER A 66 -5.63 14.68 2.81
C SER A 66 -5.78 13.16 2.72
N GLY A 67 -5.12 12.41 3.61
CA GLY A 67 -5.35 10.96 3.78
C GLY A 67 -6.80 10.65 4.18
N LYS A 68 -7.38 11.42 5.10
CA LYS A 68 -8.79 11.24 5.52
C LYS A 68 -9.79 11.41 4.38
N LEU A 69 -9.48 12.24 3.38
CA LEU A 69 -10.33 12.40 2.19
C LEU A 69 -10.42 11.11 1.36
N GLY A 70 -9.34 10.32 1.32
CA GLY A 70 -9.29 9.05 0.60
C GLY A 70 -9.91 7.87 1.37
N LEU A 71 -10.20 8.02 2.66
CA LEU A 71 -10.64 6.93 3.52
C LEU A 71 -11.93 6.22 3.02
N PRO A 72 -12.98 6.93 2.56
CA PRO A 72 -14.16 6.23 2.02
C PRO A 72 -13.87 5.39 0.77
N ALA A 73 -12.98 5.89 -0.11
CA ALA A 73 -12.57 5.15 -1.30
C ALA A 73 -11.69 3.94 -0.94
N TYR A 74 -10.79 4.12 0.02
CA TYR A 74 -9.95 3.05 0.58
C TYR A 74 -10.80 1.94 1.19
N LEU A 75 -11.72 2.26 2.10
CA LEU A 75 -12.60 1.28 2.75
C LEU A 75 -13.48 0.53 1.74
N LYS A 76 -13.99 1.23 0.73
CA LYS A 76 -14.73 0.60 -0.36
C LYS A 76 -13.87 -0.37 -1.16
N HIS A 77 -12.61 -0.02 -1.40
CA HIS A 77 -11.68 -0.86 -2.15
C HIS A 77 -11.22 -2.07 -1.33
N THR A 78 -10.82 -1.91 -0.07
CA THR A 78 -10.42 -3.03 0.80
C THR A 78 -11.54 -4.04 0.97
N ALA A 79 -12.79 -3.60 1.14
CA ALA A 79 -13.95 -4.48 1.18
C ALA A 79 -14.12 -5.30 -0.12
N ARG A 80 -13.89 -4.70 -1.30
CA ARG A 80 -13.92 -5.41 -2.59
C ARG A 80 -12.81 -6.44 -2.74
N ARG A 81 -11.67 -6.23 -2.07
CA ARG A 81 -10.55 -7.19 -2.02
C ARG A 81 -10.73 -8.27 -0.96
N GLY A 82 -11.86 -8.26 -0.22
CA GLY A 82 -12.14 -9.22 0.84
C GLY A 82 -11.38 -8.96 2.14
N ILE A 83 -10.80 -7.76 2.31
CA ILE A 83 -10.05 -7.38 3.51
C ILE A 83 -11.04 -6.87 4.56
N GLY A 84 -11.24 -7.66 5.61
CA GLY A 84 -12.11 -7.30 6.73
C GLY A 84 -11.56 -6.14 7.59
N ALA A 85 -12.46 -5.44 8.28
CA ALA A 85 -12.09 -4.27 9.10
C ALA A 85 -11.09 -4.59 10.22
N GLY A 86 -11.08 -5.82 10.74
CA GLY A 86 -10.11 -6.25 11.76
C GLY A 86 -8.68 -6.41 11.24
N ASN A 87 -8.46 -6.28 9.93
CA ASN A 87 -7.14 -6.32 9.28
C ASN A 87 -6.70 -4.94 8.78
N ILE A 88 -7.38 -3.86 9.20
CA ILE A 88 -7.04 -2.48 8.84
C ILE A 88 -6.31 -1.85 10.02
N GLU A 89 -5.12 -1.31 9.76
CA GLU A 89 -4.26 -0.66 10.75
C GLU A 89 -4.12 0.82 10.44
N ASP A 90 -4.29 1.69 11.45
CA ASP A 90 -4.01 3.12 11.34
C ASP A 90 -2.54 3.39 11.67
N VAL A 91 -1.76 3.65 10.62
CA VAL A 91 -0.32 3.95 10.71
C VAL A 91 -0.02 5.45 10.61
N SER A 92 -1.03 6.32 10.69
CA SER A 92 -0.89 7.76 10.41
C SER A 92 0.04 8.49 11.38
N LEU A 93 0.14 8.02 12.64
CA LEU A 93 0.99 8.58 13.68
C LEU A 93 2.25 7.74 13.96
N ASN A 94 2.65 6.86 13.03
CA ASN A 94 3.84 6.03 13.20
C ASN A 94 5.11 6.93 13.32
N PRO A 95 5.92 6.78 14.38
CA PRO A 95 7.11 7.60 14.61
C PRO A 95 8.15 7.52 13.48
N CYS A 96 8.14 6.45 12.69
CA CYS A 96 9.03 6.31 11.54
C CYS A 96 8.60 7.13 10.30
N ASN A 97 7.37 7.67 10.27
CA ASN A 97 6.87 8.47 9.15
C ASN A 97 7.44 9.91 9.10
N ASN A 98 8.18 10.34 10.12
CA ASN A 98 8.77 11.69 10.23
C ASN A 98 10.25 11.76 9.81
N SER A 99 10.77 10.74 9.10
CA SER A 99 12.22 10.57 8.88
C SER A 99 12.73 10.92 7.50
#